data_AF-A0A497GT72-F1
#
_entry.id   AF-A0A497GT72-F1
#
_cell.length_a   1.000
_cell.length_b   1.000
_cell.length_c   1.000
_cell.angle_alpha   90.00
_cell.angle_beta   90.00
_cell.angle_gamma   90.00
#
_symmetry.space_group_name_H-M   'P 1'
#
loop_
_entity.id
_entity.type
_entity.pdbx_description
1 polymer ?
#
loop_
_entity_poly.entity_id
_entity_poly.type
_entity_poly.pdbx_seq_one_letter_code
_entity_poly.pdbx_strand_id
1 'polypeptide(L)'
;MVVEYLNCLSEASLEAYSLSSWPNIKKELLDKIKQLLPEATVVEYERYLHIKIKDKSFRVFYGYGKIRVLDEKTRKFRIVGSVEEALRTIEELSK
;
A
#
# COMPACT_ATOMS: atom_id res chain seq x y z
N MET A 1 46.18 0.13 2.74
CA MET A 1 45.00 0.92 2.32
C MET A 1 43.83 -0.03 2.27
N VAL A 2 43.09 -0.13 3.36
CA VAL A 2 41.84 -0.90 3.43
C VAL A 2 40.72 0.13 3.36
N VAL A 3 39.86 0.00 2.37
CA VAL A 3 38.78 0.95 2.10
C VAL A 3 37.66 0.64 3.09
N GLU A 4 37.48 1.52 4.08
CA GLU A 4 36.37 1.48 5.03
C GLU A 4 35.07 1.89 4.30
N TYR A 5 34.44 0.94 3.63
CA TYR A 5 33.01 1.01 3.34
C TYR A 5 32.28 0.30 4.47
N LEU A 6 31.19 0.90 4.95
CA LEU A 6 30.26 0.41 5.99
C LEU A 6 30.55 0.92 7.41
N ASN A 7 30.06 2.13 7.72
CA ASN A 7 29.28 2.39 8.94
C ASN A 7 29.00 3.89 9.09
N CYS A 8 27.97 4.39 8.44
CA CYS A 8 27.34 5.65 8.86
C CYS A 8 25.85 5.69 8.49
N LEU A 9 25.13 4.62 8.84
CA LEU A 9 23.69 4.73 9.04
C LEU A 9 23.50 4.63 10.55
N SER A 10 23.30 5.79 11.19
CA SER A 10 22.90 5.83 12.60
C SER A 10 21.62 5.02 12.79
N GLU A 11 21.43 4.40 13.95
CA GLU A 11 20.21 3.65 14.27
C GLU A 11 18.95 4.51 14.05
N ALA A 12 19.05 5.83 14.26
CA ALA A 12 18.01 6.81 13.94
C ALA A 12 17.65 6.89 12.44
N SER A 13 18.60 6.62 11.54
CA SER A 13 18.33 6.56 10.09
C SER A 13 17.63 5.27 9.68
N LEU A 14 17.87 4.16 10.39
CA LEU A 14 17.16 2.89 10.22
C LEU A 14 15.75 2.93 10.84
N GLU A 15 15.57 3.63 11.96
CA GLU A 15 14.24 3.92 12.50
C GLU A 15 13.46 4.87 11.58
N ALA A 16 14.09 5.92 11.03
CA ALA A 16 13.44 6.81 10.06
C ALA A 16 13.10 6.12 8.72
N TYR A 17 13.90 5.13 8.28
CA TYR A 17 13.59 4.33 7.08
C TYR A 17 12.57 3.21 7.33
N SER A 18 12.41 2.74 8.56
CA SER A 18 11.58 1.55 8.87
C SER A 18 10.23 1.83 9.54
N LEU A 19 9.96 3.06 10.02
CA LEU A 19 8.75 3.37 10.78
C LEU A 19 7.55 3.99 10.03
N SER A 20 7.63 4.45 8.78
CA SER A 20 6.63 5.47 8.36
C SER A 20 6.19 5.56 6.89
N SER A 21 6.29 4.51 6.07
CA SER A 21 5.57 4.50 4.79
C SER A 21 4.27 3.71 4.87
N TRP A 22 4.32 2.40 5.15
CA TRP A 22 3.11 1.57 5.05
C TRP A 22 2.01 1.93 6.06
N PRO A 23 2.26 2.08 7.38
CA PRO A 23 1.19 2.43 8.31
C PRO A 23 0.48 3.75 7.96
N ASN A 24 1.24 4.75 7.50
CA ASN A 24 0.70 6.04 7.08
C ASN A 24 -0.10 5.91 5.78
N ILE A 25 0.47 5.28 4.75
CA ILE A 25 -0.20 5.00 3.47
C ILE A 25 -1.47 4.18 3.69
N LYS A 26 -1.41 3.19 4.58
CA LYS A 26 -2.52 2.31 4.95
C LYS A 26 -3.65 3.10 5.59
N LYS A 27 -3.34 3.97 6.55
CA LYS A 27 -4.33 4.84 7.20
C LYS A 27 -4.96 5.80 6.19
N GLU A 28 -4.15 6.43 5.34
CA GLU A 28 -4.64 7.34 4.31
C GLU A 28 -5.55 6.64 3.29
N LEU A 29 -5.17 5.44 2.84
CA LEU A 29 -6.00 4.58 1.99
C LEU A 29 -7.33 4.25 2.67
N LEU A 30 -7.28 3.82 3.93
CA LEU A 30 -8.47 3.45 4.70
C LEU A 30 -9.46 4.62 4.79
N ASP A 31 -8.96 5.81 5.14
CA ASP A 31 -9.79 7.02 5.29
C ASP A 31 -10.41 7.42 3.95
N LYS A 32 -9.63 7.44 2.87
CA LYS A 32 -10.13 7.78 1.53
C LYS A 32 -11.11 6.75 0.98
N ILE A 33 -10.88 5.45 1.19
CA ILE A 33 -11.83 4.40 0.76
C ILE A 33 -13.16 4.57 1.50
N LYS A 34 -13.14 4.80 2.81
CA LYS A 34 -14.37 5.04 3.58
C LYS A 34 -15.15 6.27 3.13
N GLN A 35 -14.43 7.32 2.69
CA GLN A 35 -15.05 8.55 2.20
C GLN A 35 -15.62 8.43 0.77
N LEU A 36 -14.87 7.81 -0.14
CA LEU A 36 -15.19 7.79 -1.57
C LEU A 36 -15.98 6.55 -2.00
N LEU A 37 -15.80 5.44 -1.29
CA LEU A 37 -16.36 4.12 -1.63
C LEU A 37 -17.09 3.56 -0.39
N PRO A 38 -18.21 4.16 0.04
CA PRO A 38 -18.93 3.75 1.24
C PRO A 38 -19.48 2.31 1.16
N GLU A 39 -19.65 1.76 -0.04
CA GLU A 39 -20.04 0.37 -0.28
C GLU A 39 -18.89 -0.63 -0.12
N ALA A 40 -17.65 -0.16 0.00
CA ALA A 40 -16.47 -1.00 0.15
C ALA A 40 -16.38 -1.55 1.56
N THR A 41 -16.22 -2.87 1.69
CA THR A 41 -15.80 -3.49 2.94
C THR A 41 -14.27 -3.51 2.97
N VAL A 42 -13.68 -2.94 4.01
CA VAL A 42 -12.22 -2.92 4.19
C VAL A 42 -11.85 -3.67 5.45
N VAL A 43 -10.97 -4.66 5.31
CA VAL A 43 -10.38 -5.41 6.43
C VAL A 43 -8.89 -5.14 6.46
N GLU A 44 -8.41 -4.73 7.63
CA GLU A 44 -7.01 -4.39 7.84
C GLU A 44 -6.22 -5.62 8.29
N TYR A 45 -5.13 -5.92 7.58
CA TYR A 45 -4.13 -6.88 8.00
C TYR A 45 -2.79 -6.15 8.24
N GLU A 46 -1.87 -6.84 8.92
CA GLU A 46 -0.54 -6.30 9.22
C GLU A 46 0.18 -5.83 7.95
N ARG A 47 0.18 -6.68 6.91
CA ARG A 47 0.96 -6.46 5.68
C ARG A 47 0.16 -5.93 4.49
N TYR A 48 -1.17 -5.92 4.56
CA TYR A 48 -2.02 -5.49 3.45
C TYR A 48 -3.40 -5.01 3.94
N LEU A 49 -4.08 -4.23 3.12
CA LEU A 49 -5.52 -3.99 3.22
C LEU A 49 -6.25 -4.92 2.27
N HIS A 50 -7.29 -5.56 2.77
CA HIS A 50 -8.22 -6.30 1.94
C HIS A 50 -9.45 -5.43 1.69
N ILE A 51 -9.74 -5.17 0.43
CA ILE A 51 -10.83 -4.30 0.01
C ILE A 51 -11.78 -5.14 -0.83
N LYS A 52 -13.05 -5.18 -0.45
CA LYS A 52 -14.09 -5.89 -1.18
C LYS A 52 -15.18 -4.90 -1.61
N ILE A 53 -15.45 -4.87 -2.90
CA ILE A 53 -16.48 -4.01 -3.51
C ILE A 53 -17.35 -4.91 -4.36
N LYS A 54 -18.60 -5.14 -3.94
CA LYS A 54 -19.53 -6.08 -4.59
C LYS A 54 -18.92 -7.49 -4.74
N ASP A 55 -18.73 -7.96 -5.98
CA ASP A 55 -18.16 -9.25 -6.35
C ASP A 55 -16.63 -9.22 -6.54
N LYS A 56 -16.01 -8.04 -6.40
CA LYS A 56 -14.58 -7.82 -6.64
C LYS A 56 -13.82 -7.67 -5.33
N SER A 57 -12.58 -8.16 -5.35
CA SER A 57 -11.74 -8.17 -4.16
C SER A 57 -10.29 -7.84 -4.51
N PHE A 58 -9.71 -6.97 -3.68
CA PHE A 58 -8.39 -6.42 -3.90
C PHE A 58 -7.54 -6.52 -2.64
N ARG A 59 -6.25 -6.85 -2.80
CA ARG A 59 -5.25 -6.66 -1.74
C ARG A 59 -4.36 -5.48 -2.09
N VAL A 60 -4.24 -4.54 -1.17
CA VAL A 60 -3.36 -3.38 -1.32
C VAL A 60 -2.26 -3.47 -0.29
N PHE A 61 -1.02 -3.38 -0.72
CA PHE A 61 0.13 -3.37 0.16
C PHE A 61 1.22 -2.49 -0.40
N TYR A 62 2.10 -2.05 0.48
CA TYR A 62 3.27 -1.26 0.10
C TYR A 62 4.50 -2.14 0.10
N GLY A 63 5.23 -2.14 -1.01
CA GLY A 63 6.43 -2.94 -1.16
C GLY A 63 7.34 -2.40 -2.25
N TYR A 64 8.64 -2.39 -1.96
CA TYR A 64 9.68 -1.84 -2.85
C TYR A 64 9.43 -0.37 -3.21
N GLY A 65 9.02 0.44 -2.22
CA GLY A 65 8.80 1.88 -2.39
C GLY A 65 7.51 2.26 -3.14
N LYS A 66 6.66 1.30 -3.52
CA LYS A 66 5.45 1.54 -4.31
C LYS A 66 4.22 0.83 -3.74
N ILE A 67 3.05 1.35 -4.04
CA ILE A 67 1.76 0.72 -3.70
C ILE A 67 1.45 -0.32 -4.76
N ARG A 68 0.98 -1.49 -4.32
CA ARG A 68 0.64 -2.62 -5.18
C ARG A 68 -0.79 -3.01 -4.91
N VAL A 69 -1.61 -2.98 -5.96
CA VAL A 69 -3.01 -3.40 -5.95
C VAL A 69 -3.11 -4.73 -6.67
N LEU A 70 -3.38 -5.80 -5.92
CA LEU A 70 -3.68 -7.13 -6.46
C LEU A 70 -5.18 -7.25 -6.66
N ASP A 71 -5.60 -7.54 -7.90
CA ASP A 71 -6.93 -8.07 -8.15
C ASP A 71 -6.93 -9.58 -7.87
N GLU A 72 -7.68 -10.01 -6.86
CA GLU A 72 -7.70 -11.43 -6.45
C GLU A 72 -8.35 -12.34 -7.50
N LYS A 73 -9.24 -11.82 -8.35
CA LYS A 73 -9.91 -12.58 -9.40
C LYS A 73 -8.97 -12.89 -10.55
N THR A 74 -8.24 -11.88 -11.03
CA THR A 74 -7.32 -12.02 -12.17
C THR A 74 -5.89 -12.39 -11.77
N ARG A 75 -5.57 -12.29 -10.47
CA ARG A 75 -4.22 -12.45 -9.90
C ARG A 75 -3.18 -11.51 -10.52
N LYS A 76 -3.63 -10.37 -11.06
CA LYS A 76 -2.76 -9.35 -11.65
C LYS A 76 -2.51 -8.23 -10.66
N PHE A 77 -1.27 -7.75 -10.63
CA PHE A 77 -0.89 -6.56 -9.88
C PHE A 77 -0.92 -5.33 -10.78
N ARG A 78 -1.41 -4.23 -10.22
CA ARG A 78 -1.07 -2.88 -10.69
C ARG A 78 -0.16 -2.24 -9.66
N ILE A 79 0.95 -1.66 -10.13
CA ILE A 79 1.93 -0.98 -9.29
C ILE A 79 1.76 0.51 -9.53
N VAL A 80 1.51 1.26 -8.47
CA VAL A 80 1.21 2.69 -8.51
C VAL A 80 2.08 3.46 -7.53
N GLY A 81 2.28 4.75 -7.82
CA GLY A 81 3.17 5.63 -7.08
C GLY A 81 2.51 6.33 -5.91
N SER A 82 1.19 6.51 -5.95
CA SER A 82 0.45 7.27 -4.93
C SER A 82 -0.85 6.61 -4.49
N VAL A 83 -1.40 7.09 -3.37
CA VAL A 83 -2.69 6.65 -2.82
C VAL A 83 -3.84 6.98 -3.79
N GLU A 84 -3.81 8.15 -4.42
CA GLU A 84 -4.81 8.57 -5.42
C GLU A 84 -4.83 7.62 -6.62
N GLU A 85 -3.66 7.23 -7.12
CA GLU A 85 -3.57 6.28 -8.23
C GLU A 85 -4.05 4.88 -7.84
N ALA A 86 -3.82 4.47 -6.59
CA ALA A 86 -4.34 3.21 -6.05
C ALA A 86 -5.87 3.23 -6.00
N LEU A 87 -6.47 4.32 -5.51
CA LEU A 87 -7.93 4.50 -5.44
C LEU A 87 -8.55 4.49 -6.84
N ARG A 88 -7.99 5.27 -7.76
CA ARG A 88 -8.45 5.29 -9.16
C ARG A 88 -8.35 3.91 -9.79
N THR A 89 -7.29 3.17 -9.51
CA THR A 89 -7.13 1.78 -9.97
C THR A 89 -8.22 0.87 -9.44
N ILE A 90 -8.53 0.96 -8.14
CA ILE A 90 -9.59 0.17 -7.52
C ILE A 90 -10.95 0.53 -8.13
N GLU A 91 -11.24 1.81 -8.33
CA GLU A 91 -12.47 2.27 -8.99
C GLU A 91 -12.59 1.77 -10.44
N GLU A 92 -11.55 1.93 -11.25
CA GLU A 92 -11.49 1.45 -12.63
C GLU A 92 -11.72 -0.05 -12.72
N LEU A 93 -11.06 -0.82 -11.85
CA LEU A 93 -11.20 -2.26 -11.80
C LEU A 93 -12.53 -2.69 -11.20
N SER A 94 -13.23 -1.82 -10.45
CA SER A 94 -14.51 -2.10 -9.81
C SER A 94 -15.73 -1.84 -10.70
N LYS A 95 -15.62 -0.96 -11.70
CA LYS A 95 -16.63 -0.78 -12.76
C LYS A 95 -16.82 -2.06 -13.59
#